data_AF-A0A642V9N0-F1
#
_entry.id   AF-A0A642V9N0-F1
#
_cell.length_a   1.000
_cell.length_b   1.000
_cell.length_c   1.000
_cell.angle_alpha   90.00
_cell.angle_beta   90.00
_cell.angle_gamma   90.00
#
_symmetry.space_group_name_H-M   'P 1'
#
loop_
_entity.id
_entity.type
_entity.pdbx_description
1 polymer ?
#
loop_
_entity_poly.entity_id
_entity_poly.type
_entity_poly.pdbx_seq_one_letter_code
_entity_poly.pdbx_strand_id
1 'polypeptide(L)'
;MGARPKLGITVDRQQNVDNYVLSRTRRRAFDLVQQLSIIVTADGDCDWVFNDIIGHFKMSSLAFLNLTLVPNKLGLLSKVQSMNVEQMAVSFYPLRSARTNIYQLNRHLANDRLSQRLVSLGLGMLSFERGEDKVDPEYGVTDQLSLFRDMTNHQLISIRHLYIERMYFNPSDLSNPALTEIFTMLQSQLQSLMLYTFQQNSSNPEALTKMFSNKRFEQLHFLQTCGLTLRTIVALLREDTLQLPVLRHINVVDKTLYYAITENPQGLNDLMNVFKAKCPGLDSILFIPFATGSPPPQLVNAKTENNTPSLAPRVHYMTINATF
;
A
#
# COMPACT_ATOMS: atom_id res chain seq x y z
N MET A 1 -18.92 15.63 14.17
CA MET A 1 -19.33 14.48 13.34
C MET A 1 -19.19 13.23 14.18
N GLY A 2 -20.25 12.44 14.36
CA GLY A 2 -20.21 11.20 15.15
C GLY A 2 -19.34 10.11 14.49
N ALA A 3 -18.84 9.16 15.28
CA ALA A 3 -18.08 8.02 14.78
C ALA A 3 -18.97 7.14 13.87
N ARG A 4 -18.47 6.79 12.68
CA ARG A 4 -19.18 5.87 11.77
C ARG A 4 -19.09 4.44 12.33
N PRO A 5 -20.19 3.67 12.39
CA PRO A 5 -20.15 2.28 12.85
C PRO A 5 -19.25 1.42 11.95
N LYS A 6 -18.33 0.67 12.56
CA LYS A 6 -17.36 -0.19 11.89
C LYS A 6 -17.55 -1.65 12.31
N LEU A 7 -17.36 -2.59 11.37
CA LEU A 7 -17.29 -4.03 11.65
C LEU A 7 -16.04 -4.63 11.00
N GLY A 8 -15.29 -5.42 11.78
CA GLY A 8 -14.16 -6.22 11.29
C GLY A 8 -14.49 -7.71 11.33
N ILE A 9 -14.19 -8.42 10.25
CA ILE A 9 -14.37 -9.87 10.12
C ILE A 9 -13.05 -10.47 9.65
N THR A 10 -12.57 -11.48 10.35
CA THR A 10 -11.40 -12.27 9.95
C THR A 10 -11.88 -13.63 9.46
N VAL A 11 -11.30 -14.16 8.38
CA VAL A 11 -11.62 -15.48 7.84
C VAL A 11 -10.35 -16.32 7.88
N ASP A 12 -10.27 -17.22 8.87
CA ASP A 12 -9.14 -18.12 9.11
C ASP A 12 -9.51 -19.61 8.91
N ARG A 13 -8.51 -20.50 8.90
CA ARG A 13 -8.70 -21.95 8.70
C ARG A 13 -9.42 -22.66 9.87
N GLN A 14 -9.62 -22.01 11.02
CA GLN A 14 -10.03 -22.68 12.27
C GLN A 14 -11.38 -22.23 12.84
N GLN A 15 -12.08 -21.22 12.30
CA GLN A 15 -13.23 -20.66 13.01
C GLN A 15 -14.62 -21.01 12.45
N ASN A 16 -15.28 -21.92 13.17
CA ASN A 16 -16.74 -21.95 13.39
C ASN A 16 -17.24 -20.72 14.21
N VAL A 17 -16.34 -19.84 14.67
CA VAL A 17 -16.62 -18.74 15.63
C VAL A 17 -17.15 -17.48 14.92
N ASP A 18 -16.73 -17.16 13.70
CA ASP A 18 -17.30 -16.01 12.95
C ASP A 18 -18.69 -16.31 12.38
N ASN A 19 -18.99 -17.59 12.11
CA ASN A 19 -20.36 -18.06 11.85
C ASN A 19 -21.31 -17.73 13.02
N TYR A 20 -20.81 -17.71 14.25
CA TYR A 20 -21.61 -17.38 15.43
C TYR A 20 -22.00 -15.90 15.49
N VAL A 21 -21.10 -14.99 15.09
CA VAL A 21 -21.38 -13.54 15.03
C VAL A 21 -22.34 -13.23 13.88
N LEU A 22 -22.13 -13.81 12.70
CA LEU A 22 -23.01 -13.65 11.55
C LEU A 22 -24.42 -14.22 11.80
N SER A 23 -24.53 -15.35 12.50
CA SER A 23 -25.81 -16.00 12.81
C SER A 23 -26.60 -15.37 13.96
N ARG A 24 -25.94 -14.69 14.93
CA ARG A 24 -26.63 -14.04 16.07
C ARG A 24 -26.92 -12.56 15.89
N THR A 25 -26.20 -11.88 14.99
CA THR A 25 -26.42 -10.45 14.74
C THR A 25 -27.72 -10.27 13.96
N ARG A 26 -28.69 -9.54 14.54
CA ARG A 26 -29.96 -9.24 13.86
C ARG A 26 -29.65 -8.51 12.55
N ARG A 27 -30.28 -8.90 11.42
CA ARG A 27 -30.07 -8.26 10.10
C ARG A 27 -30.03 -6.73 10.14
N ARG A 28 -30.92 -6.11 10.94
CA ARG A 28 -30.99 -4.65 11.14
C ARG A 28 -29.70 -4.01 11.67
N ALA A 29 -28.85 -4.74 12.37
CA ALA A 29 -27.57 -4.22 12.86
C ALA A 29 -26.51 -4.13 11.74
N PHE A 30 -26.60 -4.98 10.71
CA PHE A 30 -25.74 -4.87 9.53
C PHE A 30 -26.08 -3.67 8.66
N ASP A 31 -27.37 -3.28 8.60
CA ASP A 31 -27.82 -2.07 7.89
C ASP A 31 -27.22 -0.77 8.45
N LEU A 32 -26.78 -0.78 9.71
CA LEU A 32 -26.15 0.37 10.38
C LEU A 32 -24.63 0.44 10.14
N VAL A 33 -24.02 -0.63 9.64
CA VAL A 33 -22.58 -0.66 9.36
C VAL A 33 -22.30 0.27 8.18
N GLN A 34 -21.36 1.20 8.38
CA GLN A 34 -20.93 2.13 7.35
C GLN A 34 -19.53 1.79 6.82
N GLN A 35 -18.76 1.02 7.59
CA GLN A 35 -17.43 0.55 7.22
C GLN A 35 -17.29 -0.94 7.55
N LEU A 36 -16.93 -1.72 6.54
CA LEU A 36 -16.68 -3.14 6.67
C LEU A 36 -15.20 -3.43 6.37
N SER A 37 -14.55 -4.20 7.24
CA SER A 37 -13.20 -4.72 7.02
C SER A 37 -13.24 -6.24 6.99
N ILE A 38 -12.79 -6.85 5.90
CA ILE A 38 -12.70 -8.30 5.74
C ILE A 38 -11.25 -8.69 5.54
N ILE A 39 -10.72 -9.56 6.39
CA ILE A 39 -9.35 -10.07 6.30
C ILE A 39 -9.42 -11.57 6.05
N VAL A 40 -9.00 -12.01 4.85
CA VAL A 40 -8.93 -13.42 4.48
C VAL A 40 -7.49 -13.89 4.59
N THR A 41 -7.21 -14.67 5.62
CA THR A 41 -5.88 -15.28 5.88
C THR A 41 -5.85 -16.77 5.58
N ALA A 42 -7.01 -17.38 5.32
CA ALA A 42 -7.13 -18.81 5.06
C ALA A 42 -6.65 -19.20 3.65
N ASP A 43 -5.66 -20.10 3.60
CA ASP A 43 -5.29 -20.81 2.36
C ASP A 43 -6.30 -21.90 1.94
N GLY A 44 -7.32 -22.18 2.77
CA GLY A 44 -8.37 -23.18 2.49
C GLY A 44 -9.56 -22.60 1.72
N ASP A 45 -10.54 -23.45 1.34
CA ASP A 45 -11.79 -22.96 0.74
C ASP A 45 -12.59 -22.14 1.77
N CYS A 46 -12.82 -20.88 1.46
CA CYS A 46 -13.57 -19.92 2.27
C CYS A 46 -14.68 -19.22 1.46
N ASP A 47 -14.99 -19.78 0.30
CA ASP A 47 -15.90 -19.16 -0.66
C ASP A 47 -17.32 -19.03 -0.11
N TRP A 48 -17.77 -20.01 0.66
CA TRP A 48 -19.09 -20.02 1.29
C TRP A 48 -19.19 -18.97 2.40
N VAL A 49 -18.21 -18.88 3.30
CA VAL A 49 -18.17 -17.84 4.36
C VAL A 49 -18.16 -16.46 3.73
N PHE A 50 -17.33 -16.27 2.71
CA PHE A 50 -17.26 -15.00 2.00
C PHE A 50 -18.60 -14.68 1.33
N ASN A 51 -19.24 -15.65 0.66
CA ASN A 51 -20.57 -15.46 0.07
C ASN A 51 -21.63 -15.10 1.12
N ASP A 52 -21.58 -15.70 2.30
CA ASP A 52 -22.51 -15.39 3.39
C ASP A 52 -22.31 -13.94 3.89
N ILE A 53 -21.07 -13.51 4.11
CA ILE A 53 -20.74 -12.12 4.45
C ILE A 53 -21.30 -11.17 3.37
N ILE A 54 -20.98 -11.42 2.10
CA ILE A 54 -21.47 -10.59 0.98
C ILE A 54 -23.00 -10.58 0.95
N GLY A 55 -23.65 -11.72 1.18
CA GLY A 55 -25.11 -11.84 1.26
C GLY A 55 -25.73 -10.98 2.35
N HIS A 56 -25.09 -10.88 3.51
CA HIS A 56 -25.55 -10.03 4.63
C HIS A 56 -25.45 -8.54 4.33
N PHE A 57 -24.48 -8.10 3.53
CA PHE A 57 -24.24 -6.69 3.21
C PHE A 57 -24.76 -6.26 1.83
N LYS A 58 -25.38 -7.17 1.07
CA LYS A 58 -25.83 -6.91 -0.31
C LYS A 58 -26.79 -5.72 -0.42
N MET A 59 -27.65 -5.54 0.59
CA MET A 59 -28.64 -4.46 0.64
C MET A 59 -28.17 -3.26 1.47
N SER A 60 -27.02 -3.36 2.14
CA SER A 60 -26.47 -2.29 2.97
C SER A 60 -25.74 -1.27 2.10
N SER A 61 -25.84 0.02 2.45
CA SER A 61 -25.06 1.07 1.82
C SER A 61 -23.78 1.29 2.62
N LEU A 62 -22.69 0.69 2.14
CA LEU A 62 -21.38 0.80 2.77
C LEU A 62 -20.64 2.00 2.19
N ALA A 63 -20.31 2.97 3.05
CA ALA A 63 -19.43 4.05 2.67
C ALA A 63 -18.00 3.55 2.37
N PHE A 64 -17.56 2.49 3.07
CA PHE A 64 -16.20 1.97 2.91
C PHE A 64 -16.10 0.44 3.07
N LEU A 65 -15.33 -0.19 2.19
CA LEU A 65 -14.93 -1.59 2.30
C LEU A 65 -13.40 -1.72 2.30
N ASN A 66 -12.85 -2.27 3.37
CA ASN A 66 -11.46 -2.75 3.42
C ASN A 66 -11.43 -4.25 3.15
N LEU A 67 -10.63 -4.67 2.19
CA LEU A 67 -10.45 -6.07 1.86
C LEU A 67 -8.96 -6.41 1.89
N THR A 68 -8.56 -7.30 2.79
CA THR A 68 -7.22 -7.87 2.85
C THR A 68 -7.30 -9.32 2.42
N LEU A 69 -6.60 -9.70 1.34
CA LEU A 69 -6.65 -11.06 0.78
C LEU A 69 -5.27 -11.70 0.74
N VAL A 70 -5.17 -12.99 1.05
CA VAL A 70 -4.03 -13.80 0.58
C VAL A 70 -4.05 -13.87 -0.97
N PRO A 71 -2.89 -13.90 -1.67
CA PRO A 71 -2.84 -13.79 -3.13
C PRO A 71 -3.65 -14.85 -3.91
N ASN A 72 -3.73 -16.08 -3.40
CA ASN A 72 -4.54 -17.17 -3.98
C ASN A 72 -6.06 -16.97 -3.84
N LYS A 73 -6.52 -15.91 -3.16
CA LYS A 73 -7.93 -15.57 -2.98
C LYS A 73 -8.38 -14.32 -3.74
N LEU A 74 -7.59 -13.87 -4.72
CA LEU A 74 -7.93 -12.77 -5.62
C LEU A 74 -9.31 -12.92 -6.29
N GLY A 75 -9.74 -14.15 -6.59
CA GLY A 75 -11.07 -14.42 -7.14
C GLY A 75 -12.24 -13.89 -6.31
N LEU A 76 -12.06 -13.71 -4.99
CA LEU A 76 -13.09 -13.16 -4.10
C LEU A 76 -13.44 -11.70 -4.41
N LEU A 77 -12.56 -10.95 -5.09
CA LEU A 77 -12.84 -9.58 -5.55
C LEU A 77 -14.09 -9.52 -6.43
N SER A 78 -14.31 -10.54 -7.27
CA SER A 78 -15.48 -10.59 -8.16
C SER A 78 -16.81 -10.65 -7.39
N LYS A 79 -16.81 -11.25 -6.19
CA LYS A 79 -18.03 -11.41 -5.37
C LYS A 79 -18.49 -10.10 -4.75
N VAL A 80 -17.54 -9.20 -4.48
CA VAL A 80 -17.79 -7.85 -3.93
C VAL A 80 -18.58 -6.96 -4.90
N GLN A 81 -18.61 -7.28 -6.21
CA GLN A 81 -19.34 -6.51 -7.22
C GLN A 81 -20.83 -6.34 -6.90
N SER A 82 -21.41 -7.33 -6.22
CA SER A 82 -22.81 -7.34 -5.85
C SER A 82 -23.14 -6.41 -4.67
N MET A 83 -22.14 -5.86 -3.99
CA MET A 83 -22.31 -4.95 -2.85
C MET A 83 -22.47 -3.49 -3.29
N ASN A 84 -23.29 -2.76 -2.54
CA ASN A 84 -23.41 -1.31 -2.66
C ASN A 84 -22.34 -0.62 -1.80
N VAL A 85 -21.15 -0.45 -2.37
CA VAL A 85 -19.98 0.16 -1.74
C VAL A 85 -19.60 1.43 -2.49
N GLU A 86 -19.41 2.54 -1.77
CA GLU A 86 -18.93 3.81 -2.36
C GLU A 86 -17.42 3.77 -2.64
N GLN A 87 -16.63 3.34 -1.65
CA GLN A 87 -15.16 3.32 -1.71
C GLN A 87 -14.60 2.00 -1.21
N MET A 88 -13.53 1.55 -1.85
CA MET A 88 -12.88 0.28 -1.56
C MET A 88 -11.38 0.44 -1.40
N ALA A 89 -10.82 -0.24 -0.40
CA ALA A 89 -9.40 -0.45 -0.23
C ALA A 89 -9.11 -1.94 -0.35
N VAL A 90 -8.18 -2.31 -1.22
CA VAL A 90 -7.73 -3.70 -1.39
C VAL A 90 -6.26 -3.78 -1.01
N SER A 91 -5.91 -4.72 -0.13
CA SER A 91 -4.53 -5.03 0.23
C SER A 91 -4.27 -6.52 0.19
N PHE A 92 -3.03 -6.91 -0.07
CA PHE A 92 -2.63 -8.32 -0.01
C PHE A 92 -1.96 -8.65 1.31
N TYR A 93 -2.37 -9.77 1.90
CA TYR A 93 -1.72 -10.30 3.09
C TYR A 93 -0.30 -10.72 2.71
N PRO A 94 0.73 -10.24 3.45
CA PRO A 94 2.13 -10.49 3.10
C PRO A 94 2.52 -11.93 3.45
N LEU A 95 2.26 -12.87 2.54
CA LEU A 95 2.87 -14.19 2.62
C LEU A 95 4.33 -14.05 2.14
N ARG A 96 5.29 -14.50 2.97
CA ARG A 96 6.75 -14.31 2.81
C ARG A 96 7.33 -14.69 1.43
N SER A 97 6.58 -15.37 0.58
CA SER A 97 6.98 -15.88 -0.73
C SER A 97 5.95 -15.69 -1.85
N ALA A 98 4.76 -15.15 -1.56
CA ALA A 98 3.70 -15.08 -2.58
C ALA A 98 3.85 -13.78 -3.40
N ARG A 99 4.25 -13.93 -4.66
CA ARG A 99 4.21 -12.81 -5.62
C ARG A 99 2.74 -12.38 -5.75
N THR A 100 2.43 -11.10 -5.51
CA THR A 100 1.13 -10.58 -5.93
C THR A 100 1.13 -10.62 -7.45
N ASN A 101 0.36 -11.53 -8.05
CA ASN A 101 0.33 -11.64 -9.50
C ASN A 101 -0.54 -10.50 -10.04
N ILE A 102 0.10 -9.40 -10.49
CA ILE A 102 -0.57 -8.24 -11.10
C ILE A 102 -1.50 -8.69 -12.23
N TYR A 103 -1.17 -9.76 -12.94
CA TYR A 103 -2.05 -10.32 -13.96
C TYR A 103 -3.41 -10.75 -13.38
N GLN A 104 -3.42 -11.52 -12.29
CA GLN A 104 -4.66 -11.94 -11.64
C GLN A 104 -5.43 -10.74 -11.10
N LEU A 105 -4.72 -9.76 -10.52
CA LEU A 105 -5.32 -8.51 -10.08
C LEU A 105 -5.97 -7.75 -11.26
N ASN A 106 -5.25 -7.58 -12.37
CA ASN A 106 -5.73 -6.93 -13.58
C ASN A 106 -6.97 -7.64 -14.12
N ARG A 107 -6.96 -8.97 -14.23
CA ARG A 107 -8.11 -9.77 -14.66
C ARG A 107 -9.34 -9.52 -13.80
N HIS A 108 -9.18 -9.41 -12.49
CA HIS A 108 -10.31 -9.20 -11.58
C HIS A 108 -10.75 -7.73 -11.51
N LEU A 109 -9.84 -6.78 -11.74
CA LEU A 109 -10.11 -5.34 -11.79
C LEU A 109 -10.53 -4.82 -13.18
N ALA A 110 -10.37 -5.61 -14.24
CA ALA A 110 -10.87 -5.30 -15.59
C ALA A 110 -12.40 -5.12 -15.66
N ASN A 111 -13.11 -5.34 -14.56
CA ASN A 111 -14.51 -4.97 -14.43
C ASN A 111 -14.64 -3.52 -13.96
N ASP A 112 -15.07 -2.63 -14.86
CA ASP A 112 -15.13 -1.16 -14.69
C ASP A 112 -15.76 -0.69 -13.36
N ARG A 113 -16.74 -1.42 -12.82
CA ARG A 113 -17.44 -1.00 -11.60
C ARG A 113 -16.60 -1.12 -10.32
N LEU A 114 -15.70 -2.10 -10.23
CA LEU A 114 -14.84 -2.26 -9.04
C LEU A 114 -13.68 -1.29 -9.07
N SER A 115 -13.09 -1.13 -10.24
CA SER A 115 -11.88 -0.34 -10.44
C SER A 115 -12.11 1.15 -10.16
N GLN A 116 -13.27 1.69 -10.56
CA GLN A 116 -13.69 3.05 -10.24
C GLN A 116 -13.86 3.33 -8.73
N ARG A 117 -14.17 2.31 -7.93
CA ARG A 117 -14.37 2.43 -6.47
C ARG A 117 -13.07 2.24 -5.68
N LEU A 118 -12.00 1.78 -6.31
CA LEU A 118 -10.74 1.47 -5.63
C LEU A 118 -9.98 2.76 -5.30
N VAL A 119 -9.93 3.13 -4.02
CA VAL A 119 -9.22 4.32 -3.52
C VAL A 119 -7.85 3.99 -2.92
N SER A 120 -7.63 2.74 -2.51
CA SER A 120 -6.38 2.28 -1.92
C SER A 120 -6.00 0.90 -2.43
N LEU A 121 -4.73 0.73 -2.83
CA LEU A 121 -4.17 -0.53 -3.29
C LEU A 121 -2.88 -0.86 -2.54
N GLY A 122 -2.85 -2.02 -1.88
CA GLY A 122 -1.66 -2.56 -1.23
C GLY A 122 -1.14 -3.82 -1.93
N LEU A 123 0.08 -3.77 -2.46
CA LEU A 123 0.79 -4.83 -3.17
C LEU A 123 1.91 -5.39 -2.28
N GLY A 124 1.94 -6.71 -2.10
CA GLY A 124 2.96 -7.38 -1.28
C GLY A 124 4.32 -7.50 -2.00
N MET A 125 4.31 -7.80 -3.30
CA MET A 125 5.54 -7.76 -4.09
C MET A 125 5.25 -7.40 -5.54
N LEU A 126 5.94 -6.37 -6.01
CA LEU A 126 6.02 -5.91 -7.39
C LEU A 126 7.40 -6.29 -7.92
N SER A 127 7.47 -7.37 -8.70
CA SER A 127 8.74 -7.83 -9.29
C SER A 127 8.74 -7.54 -10.78
N PHE A 128 9.67 -6.69 -11.20
CA PHE A 128 10.01 -6.46 -12.61
C PHE A 128 11.15 -7.40 -12.99
N GLU A 129 10.94 -8.70 -12.80
CA GLU A 129 11.76 -9.74 -13.42
C GLU A 129 11.22 -9.95 -14.83
N ARG A 130 12.03 -9.74 -15.87
CA ARG A 130 11.75 -10.34 -17.18
C ARG A 130 11.41 -11.81 -16.97
N GLY A 131 10.21 -12.21 -17.37
CA GLY A 131 9.73 -13.58 -17.26
C GLY A 131 10.40 -14.56 -18.23
N GLU A 132 11.69 -14.36 -18.56
CA GLU A 132 12.42 -15.25 -19.48
C GLU A 132 12.43 -16.71 -18.96
N ASP A 133 12.31 -16.92 -17.64
CA ASP A 133 12.26 -18.26 -17.01
C ASP A 133 10.90 -18.65 -16.41
N LYS A 134 9.85 -17.82 -16.55
CA LYS A 134 8.50 -18.14 -16.03
C LYS A 134 7.44 -17.79 -17.06
N VAL A 135 7.33 -18.67 -18.05
CA VAL A 135 6.14 -18.78 -18.90
C VAL A 135 5.00 -19.26 -18.01
N ASP A 136 3.98 -18.42 -17.80
CA ASP A 136 2.72 -18.93 -17.30
C ASP A 136 2.14 -19.85 -18.39
N PRO A 137 1.88 -21.16 -18.15
CA PRO A 137 1.44 -22.09 -19.18
C PRO A 137 0.12 -21.68 -19.85
N GLU A 138 -0.67 -20.84 -19.18
CA GLU A 138 -1.96 -20.36 -19.67
C GLU A 138 -1.84 -18.99 -20.37
N TYR A 139 -0.76 -18.23 -20.13
CA TYR A 139 -0.68 -16.80 -20.52
C TYR A 139 0.66 -16.30 -21.09
N GLY A 140 1.71 -17.12 -21.18
CA GLY A 140 3.00 -16.74 -21.79
C GLY A 140 3.94 -15.94 -20.86
N VAL A 141 5.05 -15.43 -21.41
CA VAL A 141 5.96 -14.48 -20.74
C VAL A 141 5.22 -13.15 -20.58
N THR A 142 4.85 -12.76 -19.37
CA THR A 142 4.06 -11.54 -19.14
C THR A 142 4.89 -10.42 -18.49
N ASP A 143 4.99 -9.29 -19.18
CA ASP A 143 5.60 -8.06 -18.65
C ASP A 143 4.68 -7.44 -17.57
N GLN A 144 4.99 -7.68 -16.30
CA GLN A 144 4.25 -7.13 -15.16
C GLN A 144 4.28 -5.61 -15.12
N LEU A 145 5.32 -4.97 -15.66
CA LEU A 145 5.42 -3.51 -15.70
C LEU A 145 4.40 -2.92 -16.67
N SER A 146 4.29 -3.51 -17.86
CA SER A 146 3.27 -3.11 -18.85
C SER A 146 1.85 -3.34 -18.31
N LEU A 147 1.59 -4.47 -17.66
CA LEU A 147 0.28 -4.72 -17.03
C LEU A 147 -0.04 -3.70 -15.94
N PHE A 148 0.93 -3.39 -15.07
CA PHE A 148 0.72 -2.41 -14.01
C PHE A 148 0.48 -1.01 -14.59
N ARG A 149 1.21 -0.63 -15.63
CA ARG A 149 0.97 0.60 -16.40
C ARG A 149 -0.45 0.63 -16.93
N ASP A 150 -0.90 -0.42 -17.62
CA ASP A 150 -2.23 -0.46 -18.23
C ASP A 150 -3.35 -0.38 -17.16
N MET A 151 -3.14 -1.05 -16.02
CA MET A 151 -4.03 -0.92 -14.87
C MET A 151 -4.08 0.52 -14.35
N THR A 152 -2.93 1.18 -14.18
CA THR A 152 -2.87 2.58 -13.73
C THR A 152 -3.48 3.56 -14.73
N ASN A 153 -3.36 3.28 -16.03
CA ASN A 153 -3.93 4.10 -17.10
C ASN A 153 -5.46 4.02 -17.19
N HIS A 154 -6.02 2.81 -17.09
CA HIS A 154 -7.40 2.57 -17.49
C HIS A 154 -8.34 2.21 -16.35
N GLN A 155 -7.83 1.54 -15.31
CA GLN A 155 -8.67 0.93 -14.28
C GLN A 155 -8.54 1.64 -12.94
N LEU A 156 -7.35 2.13 -12.60
CA LEU A 156 -7.01 2.58 -11.26
C LEU A 156 -7.02 4.12 -11.10
N ILE A 157 -7.89 4.79 -11.85
CA ILE A 157 -7.98 6.26 -11.88
C ILE A 157 -8.30 6.84 -10.49
N SER A 158 -8.99 6.09 -9.62
CA SER A 158 -9.38 6.57 -8.28
C SER A 158 -8.33 6.35 -7.19
N ILE A 159 -7.16 5.78 -7.49
CA ILE A 159 -6.16 5.45 -6.45
C ILE A 159 -5.57 6.71 -5.83
N ARG A 160 -5.76 6.82 -4.51
CA ARG A 160 -5.19 7.86 -3.64
C ARG A 160 -4.12 7.31 -2.71
N HIS A 161 -4.18 6.04 -2.38
CA HIS A 161 -3.24 5.40 -1.47
C HIS A 161 -2.61 4.19 -2.17
N LEU A 162 -1.29 4.19 -2.32
CA LEU A 162 -0.54 3.10 -2.92
C LEU A 162 0.48 2.57 -1.92
N TYR A 163 0.39 1.29 -1.62
CA TYR A 163 1.36 0.57 -0.81
C TYR A 163 2.03 -0.52 -1.64
N ILE A 164 3.36 -0.53 -1.64
CA ILE A 164 4.19 -1.53 -2.28
C ILE A 164 5.23 -2.00 -1.26
N GLU A 165 5.02 -3.20 -0.71
CA GLU A 165 5.86 -3.79 0.33
C GLU A 165 7.23 -4.24 -0.19
N ARG A 166 7.30 -4.71 -1.44
CA ARG A 166 8.57 -5.10 -2.06
C ARG A 166 8.57 -4.69 -3.52
N MET A 167 9.60 -3.97 -3.94
CA MET A 167 9.84 -3.66 -5.34
C MET A 167 11.20 -4.22 -5.76
N TYR A 168 11.20 -5.03 -6.82
CA TYR A 168 12.40 -5.66 -7.37
C TYR A 168 12.58 -5.22 -8.83
N PHE A 169 13.79 -4.78 -9.17
CA PHE A 169 14.15 -4.35 -10.53
C PHE A 169 15.19 -5.29 -11.12
N ASN A 170 14.98 -5.73 -12.36
CA ASN A 170 16.07 -6.23 -13.18
C ASN A 170 16.85 -5.03 -13.76
N PRO A 171 18.20 -5.02 -13.71
CA PRO A 171 19.01 -3.99 -14.37
C PRO A 171 18.67 -3.75 -15.85
N SER A 172 18.24 -4.78 -16.59
CA SER A 172 17.83 -4.61 -18.00
C SER A 172 16.56 -3.77 -18.17
N ASP A 173 15.69 -3.72 -17.16
CA ASP A 173 14.41 -3.01 -17.20
C ASP A 173 14.52 -1.53 -16.78
N LEU A 174 15.71 -1.08 -16.35
CA LEU A 174 16.00 0.34 -16.10
C LEU A 174 15.78 1.20 -17.34
N SER A 175 15.93 0.63 -18.53
CA SER A 175 15.68 1.30 -19.81
C SER A 175 14.20 1.41 -20.14
N ASN A 176 13.33 0.64 -19.47
CA ASN A 176 11.91 0.56 -19.82
C ASN A 176 11.19 1.91 -19.59
N PRO A 177 10.51 2.49 -20.59
CA PRO A 177 9.78 3.75 -20.45
C PRO A 177 8.57 3.64 -19.51
N ALA A 178 7.93 2.46 -19.43
CA ALA A 178 6.75 2.24 -18.59
C ALA A 178 7.04 2.51 -17.10
N LEU A 179 8.31 2.34 -16.68
CA LEU A 179 8.75 2.61 -15.31
C LEU A 179 8.53 4.08 -14.89
N THR A 180 8.79 5.01 -15.82
CA THR A 180 8.62 6.45 -15.58
C THR A 180 7.17 6.88 -15.75
N GLU A 181 6.42 6.23 -16.65
CA GLU A 181 5.02 6.55 -16.93
C GLU A 181 4.12 6.30 -15.72
N ILE A 182 4.28 5.17 -15.01
CA ILE A 182 3.43 4.80 -13.86
C ILE A 182 3.34 5.93 -12.82
N PHE A 183 4.48 6.46 -12.39
CA PHE A 183 4.50 7.52 -11.38
C PHE A 183 4.18 8.91 -11.96
N THR A 184 4.38 9.11 -13.27
CA THR A 184 3.92 10.33 -13.95
C THR A 184 2.40 10.44 -13.87
N MET A 185 1.67 9.35 -14.04
CA MET A 185 0.21 9.33 -13.95
C MET A 185 -0.30 9.53 -12.53
N LEU A 186 0.37 8.92 -11.55
CA LEU A 186 -0.06 8.97 -10.16
C LEU A 186 0.23 10.32 -9.48
N GLN A 187 1.12 11.15 -10.03
CA GLN A 187 1.63 12.34 -9.33
C GLN A 187 0.57 13.39 -8.97
N SER A 188 -0.52 13.51 -9.73
CA SER A 188 -1.58 14.50 -9.48
C SER A 188 -2.60 14.06 -8.43
N GLN A 189 -2.72 12.75 -8.16
CA GLN A 189 -3.80 12.19 -7.34
C GLN A 189 -3.32 11.46 -6.09
N LEU A 190 -2.06 10.99 -6.08
CA LEU A 190 -1.55 10.16 -5.01
C LEU A 190 -1.41 10.98 -3.72
N GLN A 191 -2.09 10.54 -2.68
CA GLN A 191 -2.15 11.19 -1.36
C GLN A 191 -1.23 10.50 -0.35
N SER A 192 -1.08 9.18 -0.45
CA SER A 192 -0.21 8.38 0.39
C SER A 192 0.59 7.39 -0.46
N LEU A 193 1.90 7.37 -0.26
CA LEU A 193 2.79 6.39 -0.88
C LEU A 193 3.57 5.66 0.20
N MET A 194 3.48 4.34 0.19
CA MET A 194 4.31 3.48 1.01
C MET A 194 5.14 2.61 0.06
N LEU A 195 6.46 2.82 0.01
CA LEU A 195 7.34 2.15 -0.95
C LEU A 195 8.59 1.58 -0.26
N TYR A 196 8.75 0.27 -0.40
CA TYR A 196 9.84 -0.48 0.21
C TYR A 196 10.67 -1.24 -0.83
N THR A 197 11.96 -0.91 -0.87
CA THR A 197 12.95 -1.65 -1.67
C THR A 197 13.81 -2.50 -0.73
N PHE A 198 13.99 -3.77 -1.06
CA PHE A 198 14.80 -4.70 -0.27
C PHE A 198 16.27 -4.64 -0.72
N GLN A 199 17.17 -4.40 0.24
CA GLN A 199 18.60 -4.14 0.01
C GLN A 199 19.43 -5.38 -0.38
N GLN A 200 18.87 -6.59 -0.43
CA GLN A 200 19.66 -7.82 -0.58
C GLN A 200 20.12 -8.09 -2.03
N ASN A 201 20.78 -7.11 -2.68
CA ASN A 201 21.55 -7.20 -3.95
C ASN A 201 20.86 -6.75 -5.25
N SER A 202 19.64 -6.19 -5.22
CA SER A 202 18.91 -5.83 -6.45
C SER A 202 18.21 -4.47 -6.43
N SER A 203 18.32 -3.71 -5.35
CA SER A 203 17.76 -2.36 -5.28
C SER A 203 18.71 -1.39 -5.97
N ASN A 204 18.55 -1.22 -7.28
CA ASN A 204 19.34 -0.25 -8.05
C ASN A 204 18.83 1.18 -7.76
N PRO A 205 19.65 2.07 -7.13
CA PRO A 205 19.28 3.47 -6.93
C PRO A 205 18.90 4.18 -8.24
N GLU A 206 19.48 3.79 -9.37
CA GLU A 206 19.18 4.34 -10.69
C GLU A 206 17.72 4.12 -11.09
N ALA A 207 17.12 2.97 -10.74
CA ALA A 207 15.71 2.69 -11.00
C ALA A 207 14.83 3.70 -10.27
N LEU A 208 15.10 3.89 -8.98
CA LEU A 208 14.38 4.83 -8.13
C LEU A 208 14.57 6.26 -8.61
N THR A 209 15.79 6.64 -8.99
CA THR A 209 16.10 7.94 -9.58
C THR A 209 15.25 8.15 -10.84
N LYS A 210 15.21 7.18 -11.76
CA LYS A 210 14.44 7.28 -12.99
C LYS A 210 12.91 7.36 -12.76
N MET A 211 12.40 6.69 -11.73
CA MET A 211 10.97 6.73 -11.38
C MET A 211 10.55 8.09 -10.85
N PHE A 212 11.35 8.67 -9.96
CA PHE A 212 10.99 9.88 -9.23
C PHE A 212 11.54 11.17 -9.85
N SER A 213 12.50 11.08 -10.76
CA SER A 213 13.05 12.25 -11.45
C SER A 213 12.00 12.91 -12.37
N ASN A 214 12.04 14.24 -12.36
CA ASN A 214 11.10 15.13 -13.02
C ASN A 214 9.65 14.84 -12.63
N LYS A 215 9.39 14.71 -11.33
CA LYS A 215 8.04 14.47 -10.78
C LYS A 215 7.63 15.55 -9.80
N ARG A 216 6.34 15.87 -9.81
CA ARG A 216 5.72 16.78 -8.84
C ARG A 216 4.47 16.11 -8.28
N PHE A 217 4.55 15.67 -7.02
CA PHE A 217 3.42 15.02 -6.35
C PHE A 217 2.55 16.04 -5.64
N GLU A 218 1.48 16.49 -6.30
CA GLU A 218 0.69 17.65 -5.87
C GLU A 218 -0.16 17.41 -4.63
N GLN A 219 -0.55 16.16 -4.39
CA GLN A 219 -1.44 15.78 -3.28
C GLN A 219 -0.79 14.88 -2.23
N LEU A 220 0.49 14.51 -2.40
CA LEU A 220 1.15 13.53 -1.55
C LEU A 220 1.47 14.15 -0.19
N HIS A 221 0.68 13.80 0.82
CA HIS A 221 0.82 14.27 2.19
C HIS A 221 1.54 13.27 3.09
N PHE A 222 1.58 12.00 2.71
CA PHE A 222 2.21 10.93 3.49
C PHE A 222 3.14 10.08 2.62
N LEU A 223 4.37 9.88 3.10
CA LEU A 223 5.36 9.02 2.48
C LEU A 223 5.93 8.06 3.53
N GLN A 224 5.89 6.76 3.27
CA GLN A 224 6.57 5.76 4.08
C GLN A 224 7.57 4.98 3.23
N THR A 225 8.81 4.85 3.69
CA THR A 225 9.88 4.32 2.85
C THR A 225 11.01 3.63 3.63
N CYS A 226 11.91 2.93 2.94
CA CYS A 226 13.16 2.44 3.51
C CYS A 226 14.30 3.47 3.34
N GLY A 227 15.43 3.27 4.03
CA GLY A 227 16.52 4.24 4.03
C GLY A 227 17.19 4.42 2.67
N LEU A 228 17.19 3.40 1.80
CA LEU A 228 17.71 3.52 0.44
C LEU A 228 16.86 4.49 -0.40
N THR A 229 15.56 4.26 -0.43
CA THR A 229 14.62 5.10 -1.19
C THR A 229 14.55 6.52 -0.62
N LEU A 230 14.67 6.70 0.70
CA LEU A 230 14.81 8.02 1.30
C LEU A 230 16.03 8.76 0.76
N ARG A 231 17.20 8.12 0.67
CA ARG A 231 18.42 8.75 0.14
C ARG A 231 18.23 9.23 -1.30
N THR A 232 17.60 8.42 -2.15
CA THR A 232 17.26 8.82 -3.53
C THR A 232 16.33 10.01 -3.55
N ILE A 233 15.26 10.00 -2.75
CA ILE A 233 14.31 11.12 -2.66
C ILE A 233 15.01 12.41 -2.24
N VAL A 234 15.88 12.35 -1.23
CA VAL A 234 16.65 13.50 -0.74
C VAL A 234 17.59 14.05 -1.81
N ALA A 235 18.26 13.17 -2.58
CA ALA A 235 19.10 13.60 -3.70
C ALA A 235 18.29 14.33 -4.77
N LEU A 236 17.14 13.77 -5.19
CA LEU A 236 16.26 14.39 -6.18
C LEU A 236 15.64 15.71 -5.71
N LEU A 237 15.34 15.83 -4.42
CA LEU A 237 14.89 17.10 -3.81
C LEU A 237 15.99 18.16 -3.85
N ARG A 238 17.25 17.79 -3.61
CA ARG A 238 18.39 18.72 -3.71
C ARG A 238 18.62 19.20 -5.13
N GLU A 239 18.41 18.32 -6.11
CA GLU A 239 18.56 18.59 -7.55
C GLU A 239 17.34 19.30 -8.16
N ASP A 240 16.29 19.57 -7.39
CA ASP A 240 15.02 20.15 -7.87
C ASP A 240 14.31 19.32 -8.96
N THR A 241 14.67 18.04 -9.08
CA THR A 241 14.05 17.09 -10.02
C THR A 241 12.87 16.34 -9.39
N LEU A 242 12.65 16.45 -8.08
CA LEU A 242 11.46 15.96 -7.39
C LEU A 242 10.85 17.08 -6.55
N GLN A 243 9.52 17.21 -6.58
CA GLN A 243 8.78 18.21 -5.81
C GLN A 243 7.66 17.56 -5.01
N LEU A 244 7.62 17.82 -3.71
CA LEU A 244 6.65 17.27 -2.76
C LEU A 244 5.99 18.41 -1.95
N PRO A 245 5.24 19.33 -2.59
CA PRO A 245 4.83 20.62 -2.01
C PRO A 245 3.91 20.53 -0.80
N VAL A 246 3.12 19.46 -0.69
CA VAL A 246 2.12 19.28 0.39
C VAL A 246 2.47 18.15 1.35
N LEU A 247 3.70 17.64 1.30
CA LEU A 247 4.15 16.54 2.16
C LEU A 247 4.10 16.96 3.63
N ARG A 248 3.37 16.18 4.45
CA ARG A 248 3.20 16.40 5.89
C ARG A 248 3.94 15.39 6.73
N HIS A 249 4.01 14.14 6.31
CA HIS A 249 4.54 13.06 7.14
C HIS A 249 5.47 12.15 6.36
N ILE A 250 6.63 11.86 6.94
CA ILE A 250 7.57 10.87 6.42
C ILE A 250 7.80 9.80 7.49
N ASN A 251 7.60 8.54 7.12
CA ASN A 251 8.00 7.39 7.91
C ASN A 251 9.17 6.69 7.24
N VAL A 252 10.23 6.42 7.99
CA VAL A 252 11.45 5.77 7.51
C VAL A 252 11.66 4.48 8.27
N VAL A 253 11.54 3.35 7.58
CA VAL A 253 11.74 2.02 8.15
C VAL A 253 13.10 1.49 7.72
N ASP A 254 14.11 1.73 8.54
CA ASP A 254 15.47 1.27 8.30
C ASP A 254 16.26 1.26 9.62
N LYS A 255 16.55 0.05 10.13
CA LYS A 255 17.30 -0.14 11.38
C LYS A 255 18.70 0.48 11.30
N THR A 256 19.40 0.33 10.18
CA THR A 256 20.77 0.82 10.00
C THR A 256 20.79 2.34 10.00
N LEU A 257 19.87 2.96 9.25
CA LEU A 257 19.76 4.41 9.21
C LEU A 257 19.32 5.00 10.55
N TYR A 258 18.42 4.33 11.28
CA TYR A 258 18.02 4.73 12.62
C TYR A 258 19.23 4.86 13.56
N TYR A 259 20.09 3.84 13.63
CA TYR A 259 21.29 3.90 14.48
C TYR A 259 22.31 4.92 13.96
N ALA A 260 22.54 4.98 12.65
CA ALA A 260 23.48 5.94 12.07
C ALA A 260 23.12 7.40 12.37
N ILE A 261 21.82 7.74 12.35
CA ILE A 261 21.32 9.08 12.68
C ILE A 261 21.42 9.34 14.19
N THR A 262 21.17 8.32 15.01
CA THR A 262 21.30 8.44 16.47
C THR A 262 22.76 8.68 16.89
N GLU A 263 23.71 8.08 16.17
CA GLU A 263 25.15 8.20 16.43
C GLU A 263 25.79 9.43 15.77
N ASN A 264 25.20 9.97 14.70
CA ASN A 264 25.72 11.13 13.96
C ASN A 264 24.67 12.25 13.79
N PRO A 265 24.63 13.22 14.72
CA PRO A 265 23.70 14.35 14.65
C PRO A 265 23.85 15.23 13.41
N GLN A 266 25.03 15.26 12.78
CA GLN A 266 25.26 16.08 11.59
C GLN A 266 24.50 15.54 10.38
N GLY A 267 24.50 14.21 10.20
CA GLY A 267 23.74 13.57 9.12
C GLY A 267 22.24 13.83 9.23
N LEU A 268 21.72 13.94 10.47
CA LEU A 268 20.34 14.34 10.70
C LEU A 268 20.08 15.79 10.30
N ASN A 269 20.96 16.71 10.69
CA ASN A 269 20.84 18.12 10.37
C ASN A 269 20.83 18.36 8.86
N ASP A 270 21.72 17.68 8.12
CA ASP A 270 21.81 17.78 6.66
C ASP A 270 20.54 17.27 5.98
N LEU A 271 19.95 16.19 6.49
CA LEU A 271 18.67 15.66 6.03
C LEU A 271 17.52 16.65 6.30
N MET A 272 17.44 17.15 7.53
CA MET A 272 16.39 18.09 7.95
C MET A 272 16.46 19.41 7.19
N ASN A 273 17.65 19.91 6.87
CA ASN A 273 17.83 21.14 6.11
C ASN A 273 17.26 21.03 4.68
N VAL A 274 17.40 19.86 4.03
CA VAL A 274 16.78 19.61 2.72
C VAL A 274 15.26 19.64 2.84
N PHE A 275 14.70 18.92 3.80
CA PHE A 275 13.25 18.86 3.98
C PHE A 275 12.65 20.22 4.38
N LYS A 276 13.35 20.99 5.23
CA LYS A 276 12.98 22.38 5.55
C LYS A 276 12.87 23.24 4.29
N ALA A 277 13.86 23.15 3.41
CA ALA A 277 13.91 23.97 2.21
C ALA A 277 12.93 23.50 1.13
N LYS A 278 12.70 22.20 0.99
CA LYS A 278 11.99 21.60 -0.16
C LYS A 278 10.57 21.09 0.17
N CYS A 279 10.23 20.94 1.44
CA CYS A 279 8.93 20.45 1.92
C CYS A 279 8.40 21.37 3.05
N PRO A 280 7.94 22.60 2.72
CA PRO A 280 7.61 23.62 3.72
C PRO A 280 6.44 23.23 4.63
N GLY A 281 5.60 22.28 4.22
CA GLY A 281 4.48 21.78 5.02
C GLY A 281 4.81 20.56 5.89
N LEU A 282 6.06 20.09 5.94
CA LEU A 282 6.39 18.86 6.64
C LEU A 282 6.17 19.02 8.15
N ASP A 283 5.33 18.17 8.75
CA ASP A 283 4.98 18.16 10.17
C ASP A 283 5.87 17.19 10.97
N SER A 284 6.24 16.04 10.40
CA SER A 284 6.99 15.01 11.14
C SER A 284 7.82 14.06 10.27
N ILE A 285 8.97 13.64 10.79
CA ILE A 285 9.74 12.49 10.31
C ILE A 285 9.82 11.44 11.43
N LEU A 286 9.41 10.21 11.13
CA LEU A 286 9.42 9.09 12.07
C LEU A 286 10.41 8.02 11.62
N PHE A 287 11.46 7.76 12.41
CA PHE A 287 12.37 6.64 12.16
C PHE A 287 11.96 5.41 12.97
N ILE A 288 11.82 4.28 12.27
CA ILE A 288 11.30 3.02 12.81
C ILE A 288 12.41 1.97 12.68
N PRO A 289 13.03 1.53 13.79
CA PRO A 289 14.11 0.55 13.77
C PRO A 289 13.55 -0.86 13.54
N PHE A 290 13.20 -1.15 12.29
CA PHE A 290 12.64 -2.43 11.89
C PHE A 290 13.69 -3.29 11.19
N ALA A 291 13.78 -4.56 11.58
CA ALA A 291 14.73 -5.50 11.00
C ALA A 291 14.36 -5.82 9.53
N THR A 292 15.38 -5.87 8.67
CA THR A 292 15.25 -6.36 7.31
C THR A 292 14.74 -7.81 7.31
N GLY A 293 13.66 -8.10 6.56
CA GLY A 293 13.13 -9.46 6.38
C GLY A 293 11.70 -9.72 6.89
N SER A 294 11.09 -8.77 7.62
CA SER A 294 9.67 -8.81 7.98
C SER A 294 8.89 -7.75 7.19
N PRO A 295 7.58 -7.94 6.93
CA PRO A 295 6.75 -6.88 6.35
C PRO A 295 6.74 -5.68 7.32
N PRO A 296 7.08 -4.48 6.84
CA PRO A 296 7.09 -3.30 7.70
C PRO A 296 5.66 -3.01 8.19
N PRO A 297 5.49 -2.49 9.42
CA PRO A 297 4.17 -2.13 9.91
C PRO A 297 3.57 -1.05 9.00
N GLN A 298 2.35 -1.27 8.54
CA GLN A 298 1.55 -0.21 7.94
C GLN A 298 1.19 0.76 9.06
N LEU A 299 1.92 1.86 9.15
CA LEU A 299 1.59 2.91 10.10
C LEU A 299 0.62 3.85 9.40
N VAL A 300 -0.62 3.86 9.89
CA VAL A 300 -1.64 4.79 9.44
C VAL A 300 -1.30 6.16 9.99
N ASN A 301 -1.61 7.20 9.22
CA ASN A 301 -1.39 8.60 9.55
C ASN A 301 -1.91 8.89 10.98
N ALA A 302 -1.02 9.22 11.92
CA ALA A 302 -1.28 9.22 13.36
C ALA A 302 -2.29 10.31 13.83
N LYS A 303 -2.81 11.14 12.92
CA LYS A 303 -3.78 12.20 13.25
C LYS A 303 -5.25 11.76 13.16
N THR A 304 -5.56 10.51 12.82
CA THR A 304 -6.97 10.04 12.73
C THR A 304 -7.52 9.34 13.98
N GLU A 305 -6.70 9.05 15.01
CA GLU A 305 -7.17 8.30 16.18
C GLU A 305 -6.71 8.95 17.49
N ASN A 306 -7.49 9.94 17.95
CA ASN A 306 -7.72 10.07 19.39
C ASN A 306 -8.49 8.82 19.84
N ASN A 307 -7.78 7.71 20.05
CA ASN A 307 -8.11 6.58 20.91
C ASN A 307 -7.12 5.44 20.65
N THR A 308 -6.10 5.34 21.50
CA THR A 308 -5.29 4.14 21.79
C THR A 308 -4.68 3.35 20.61
N PRO A 309 -3.34 3.32 20.46
CA PRO A 309 -2.70 2.37 19.55
C PRO A 309 -2.87 0.93 20.09
N SER A 310 -3.67 0.13 19.38
CA SER A 310 -3.82 -1.29 19.61
C SER A 310 -2.79 -2.07 18.77
N LEU A 311 -1.79 -2.62 19.46
CA LEU A 311 -0.93 -3.75 19.08
C LEU A 311 -0.08 -3.60 17.81
N ALA A 312 0.98 -2.81 17.92
CA ALA A 312 2.29 -3.21 17.40
C ALA A 312 3.22 -3.42 18.61
N PRO A 313 4.27 -4.27 18.55
CA PRO A 313 5.20 -4.42 19.66
C PRO A 313 5.74 -3.06 20.10
N ARG A 314 6.27 -2.96 21.32
CA ARG A 314 6.98 -1.78 21.85
C ARG A 314 8.20 -1.46 20.97
N VAL A 315 7.98 -0.95 19.76
CA VAL A 315 9.01 -0.47 18.87
C VAL A 315 9.32 0.93 19.36
N HIS A 316 10.52 1.10 19.92
CA HIS A 316 11.04 2.43 20.20
C HIS A 316 11.18 3.15 18.86
N TYR A 317 10.40 4.21 18.67
CA TYR A 317 10.47 5.05 17.48
C TYR A 317 11.08 6.39 17.84
N MET A 318 11.83 6.97 16.90
CA MET A 318 12.32 8.34 17.02
C MET A 318 11.40 9.23 16.18
N THR A 319 10.56 10.00 16.86
CA THR A 319 9.75 11.05 16.22
C THR A 319 10.52 12.36 16.24
N ILE A 320 10.69 12.95 15.07
CA ILE A 320 11.20 14.31 14.92
C ILE A 320 10.03 15.16 14.49
N ASN A 321 9.56 16.02 15.40
CA ASN A 321 8.59 17.05 15.06
C ASN A 321 9.31 18.11 14.23
N ALA A 322 8.82 18.33 13.02
CA ALA A 322 9.24 19.45 12.21
C ALA A 322 8.51 20.69 12.71
N THR A 323 8.93 21.23 13.85
CA THR A 323 8.58 22.60 14.23
C THR A 323 9.48 23.52 13.41
N PHE A 324 8.89 24.17 12.41
CA PHE A 324 9.54 25.19 11.59
C PHE A 324 9.04 26.58 11.97
#